data_AF-A0A1M2W2T9-F1
#
_entry.id   AF-A0A1M2W2T9-F1
#
_cell.length_a   1.000
_cell.length_b   1.000
_cell.length_c   1.000
_cell.angle_alpha   90.00
_cell.angle_beta   90.00
_cell.angle_gamma   90.00
#
_symmetry.space_group_name_H-M   'P 1'
#
loop_
_entity.id
_entity.type
_entity.pdbx_description
1 polymer ?
#
loop_
_entity_poly.entity_id
_entity_poly.type
_entity_poly.pdbx_seq_one_letter_code
_entity_poly.pdbx_strand_id
1 'polypeptide(L)'
;MEEKAYRSLNQSALKQITKALEDDPSIDLEPVVNLLHSTYAKYRQAVPERVARQQEIHVSSLVVSRVFSGKMVWESGVRAVIQISRDVAVKVTRSLDHDEHDVMRYLEERIPAIPAPRALGLVTVGATAFMFMTLIPGTTLEARWPSLSPEAKRKIRWVLDATLLALRRVELPPGEPFGTPVGRHLCKDARNDIRVSSSPIYSEAAFNDYLMHRSSPRVATSYKSWLRSMLREDHRILFTHGDFHPRNVMITDGDDPELTGIIDWEMSGFYPEHWEYLKAMNTRSVTDTDDWWDYLPPCILGYDQEVVLDRYIEASRVY
;
A
#
# COMPACT_ATOMS: atom_id res chain seq x y z
N MET A 1 40.89 12.55 -20.34
CA MET A 1 39.98 13.56 -20.91
C MET A 1 38.51 13.22 -20.66
N GLU A 2 38.12 11.94 -20.72
CA GLU A 2 36.72 11.49 -20.60
C GLU A 2 36.11 11.69 -19.21
N GLU A 3 36.89 11.56 -18.13
CA GLU A 3 36.43 11.80 -16.75
C GLU A 3 35.90 13.23 -16.50
N LYS A 4 36.55 14.23 -17.11
CA LYS A 4 36.12 15.63 -17.03
C LYS A 4 34.81 15.86 -17.80
N ALA A 5 34.61 15.13 -18.91
CA ALA A 5 33.40 15.20 -19.72
C ALA A 5 32.20 14.60 -18.96
N TYR A 6 32.36 13.44 -18.33
CA TYR A 6 31.32 12.82 -17.50
C TYR A 6 30.93 13.65 -16.28
N ARG A 7 31.92 14.22 -15.58
CA ARG A 7 31.66 15.12 -14.44
C ARG A 7 30.87 16.36 -14.86
N SER A 8 31.23 16.94 -16.00
CA SER A 8 30.50 18.07 -16.59
C SER A 8 29.08 17.68 -17.00
N LEU A 9 28.89 16.46 -17.52
CA LEU A 9 27.59 15.95 -17.95
C LEU A 9 26.65 15.68 -16.77
N ASN A 10 27.14 15.03 -15.70
CA ASN A 10 26.40 14.80 -14.46
C ASN A 10 25.95 16.13 -13.82
N GLN A 11 26.84 17.12 -13.75
CA GLN A 11 26.50 18.45 -13.23
C GLN A 11 25.49 19.19 -14.10
N SER A 12 25.57 19.03 -15.42
CA SER A 12 24.57 19.58 -16.35
C SER A 12 23.21 18.91 -16.19
N ALA A 13 23.17 17.58 -16.02
CA ALA A 13 21.95 16.80 -15.84
C ALA A 13 21.20 17.23 -14.56
N LEU A 14 21.94 17.35 -13.45
CA LEU A 14 21.38 17.83 -12.18
C LEU A 14 20.81 19.24 -12.32
N LYS A 15 21.55 20.16 -12.94
CA LYS A 15 21.04 21.53 -13.17
C LYS A 15 19.77 21.56 -14.02
N GLN A 16 19.68 20.72 -15.05
CA GLN A 16 18.51 20.70 -15.93
C GLN A 16 17.28 20.12 -15.24
N ILE A 17 17.44 19.04 -14.47
CA ILE A 17 16.33 18.43 -13.71
C ILE A 17 15.88 19.35 -12.58
N THR A 18 16.82 19.91 -11.81
CA THR A 18 16.50 20.85 -10.72
C THR A 18 15.80 22.09 -11.26
N LYS A 19 16.29 22.66 -12.36
CA LYS A 19 15.66 23.83 -12.96
C LYS A 19 14.26 23.51 -13.50
N ALA A 20 14.07 22.37 -14.18
CA ALA A 20 12.76 21.97 -14.68
C ALA A 20 11.72 21.86 -13.56
N LEU A 21 12.11 21.26 -12.43
CA LEU A 21 11.25 21.12 -11.25
C LEU A 21 11.05 22.43 -10.47
N GLU A 22 12.01 23.37 -10.53
CA GLU A 22 11.86 24.72 -9.97
C GLU A 22 10.90 25.59 -10.81
N ASP A 23 10.96 25.46 -12.14
CA ASP A 23 10.15 26.23 -13.08
C ASP A 23 8.69 25.72 -13.11
N ASP A 24 8.49 24.39 -13.05
CA ASP A 24 7.18 23.76 -12.91
C ASP A 24 7.31 22.43 -12.15
N PRO A 25 6.89 22.38 -10.87
CA PRO A 25 6.97 21.16 -10.06
C PRO A 25 6.14 19.98 -10.60
N SER A 26 5.21 20.23 -11.53
CA SER A 26 4.36 19.22 -12.16
C SER A 26 4.84 18.78 -13.55
N ILE A 27 5.99 19.28 -14.00
CA ILE A 27 6.51 19.01 -15.34
C ILE A 27 6.79 17.52 -15.55
N ASP A 28 6.36 17.01 -16.71
CA ASP A 28 6.77 15.68 -17.16
C ASP A 28 8.28 15.69 -17.48
N LEU A 29 9.04 14.92 -16.70
CA LEU A 29 10.49 14.82 -16.84
C LEU A 29 10.93 13.83 -17.92
N GLU A 30 10.03 13.06 -18.52
CA GLU A 30 10.34 12.07 -19.56
C GLU A 30 11.18 12.66 -20.73
N PRO A 31 10.88 13.86 -21.27
CA PRO A 31 11.69 14.46 -22.32
C PRO A 31 13.13 14.81 -21.88
N VAL A 32 13.30 15.27 -20.64
CA VAL A 32 14.61 15.62 -20.05
C VAL A 32 15.43 14.35 -19.83
N VAL A 33 14.80 13.29 -19.32
CA VAL A 33 15.42 11.98 -19.10
C VAL A 33 15.83 11.33 -20.42
N ASN A 34 15.00 11.41 -21.47
CA ASN A 34 15.30 10.86 -22.79
C ASN A 34 16.48 11.57 -23.48
N LEU A 35 16.58 12.89 -23.34
CA LEU A 35 17.72 13.66 -23.84
C LEU A 35 19.03 13.26 -23.14
N LEU A 36 18.98 13.10 -21.82
CA LEU A 36 20.12 12.62 -21.04
C LEU A 36 20.52 11.20 -21.45
N HIS A 37 19.57 10.29 -21.60
CA HIS A 37 19.84 8.91 -22.02
C HIS A 37 20.60 8.83 -23.36
N SER A 38 20.16 9.59 -24.37
CA SER A 38 20.82 9.63 -25.68
C SER A 38 22.25 10.20 -25.62
N THR A 39 22.51 11.09 -24.67
CA THR A 39 23.82 11.74 -24.51
C THR A 39 24.80 10.83 -23.79
N TYR A 40 24.36 10.10 -22.76
CA TYR A 40 25.20 9.11 -22.05
C TYR A 40 25.54 7.90 -22.93
N ALA A 41 24.64 7.47 -23.81
CA ALA A 41 24.87 6.34 -24.71
C ALA A 41 26.11 6.53 -25.61
N LYS A 42 26.40 7.78 -26.02
CA LYS A 42 27.57 8.12 -26.85
C LYS A 42 28.90 7.94 -26.13
N TYR A 43 28.91 8.06 -24.80
CA TYR A 43 30.12 7.88 -24.00
C TYR A 43 30.26 6.46 -23.45
N ARG A 44 29.17 5.69 -23.41
CA ARG A 44 29.12 4.30 -22.95
C ARG A 44 29.83 3.32 -23.89
N GLN A 45 29.97 3.66 -25.17
CA GLN A 45 30.66 2.84 -26.18
C GLN A 45 32.20 2.84 -26.06
N ALA A 46 32.78 3.62 -25.14
CA ALA A 46 34.22 3.84 -25.04
C ALA A 46 34.95 3.08 -23.92
N VAL A 47 34.30 2.24 -23.11
CA VAL A 47 34.91 1.67 -21.88
C VAL A 47 34.87 0.14 -21.84
N PRO A 48 36.03 -0.56 -21.84
CA PRO A 48 36.10 -1.99 -21.54
C PRO A 48 35.93 -2.29 -20.04
N GLU A 49 35.17 -3.36 -19.76
CA GLU A 49 34.85 -3.88 -18.43
C GLU A 49 36.11 -4.30 -17.64
N ARG A 50 36.67 -3.42 -16.80
CA ARG A 50 37.42 -3.85 -15.58
C ARG A 50 37.80 -2.77 -14.56
N VAL A 51 37.49 -1.50 -14.77
CA VAL A 51 37.79 -0.43 -13.78
C VAL A 51 36.50 0.05 -13.13
N ALA A 52 35.83 -0.82 -12.39
CA ALA A 52 34.64 -0.48 -11.61
C ALA A 52 34.95 -0.52 -10.11
N ARG A 53 35.88 0.32 -9.64
CA ARG A 53 35.98 0.69 -8.21
C ARG A 53 36.47 2.13 -8.06
N GLN A 54 35.62 2.91 -7.37
CA GLN A 54 35.81 4.24 -6.77
C GLN A 54 35.47 5.47 -7.62
N GLN A 55 34.53 6.25 -7.05
CA GLN A 55 34.09 7.61 -7.37
C GLN A 55 33.20 7.83 -8.61
N GLU A 56 31.98 7.31 -8.57
CA GLU A 56 30.88 7.80 -9.41
C GLU A 56 29.65 8.15 -8.54
N ILE A 57 29.30 9.44 -8.49
CA ILE A 57 28.01 9.89 -7.92
C ILE A 57 26.96 9.65 -9.02
N HIS A 58 26.29 8.50 -8.96
CA HIS A 58 25.20 8.14 -9.86
C HIS A 58 23.92 8.92 -9.53
N VAL A 59 23.01 9.12 -10.49
CA VAL A 59 21.66 9.68 -10.25
C VAL A 59 20.94 8.92 -9.13
N SER A 60 21.14 7.59 -9.05
CA SER A 60 20.66 6.76 -7.95
C SER A 60 21.22 7.22 -6.59
N SER A 61 22.49 7.62 -6.50
CA SER A 61 23.08 8.14 -5.26
C SER A 61 22.51 9.50 -4.84
N LEU A 62 22.12 10.35 -5.81
CA LEU A 62 21.46 11.63 -5.53
C LEU A 62 20.02 11.43 -5.05
N VAL A 63 19.26 10.53 -5.69
CA VAL A 63 17.92 10.14 -5.23
C VAL A 63 17.99 9.57 -3.83
N VAL A 64 18.88 8.61 -3.59
CA VAL A 64 19.14 8.03 -2.25
C VAL A 64 19.50 9.14 -1.25
N SER A 65 20.48 10.00 -1.57
CA SER A 65 20.89 11.08 -0.67
C SER A 65 19.76 12.05 -0.36
N ARG A 66 18.92 12.41 -1.34
CA ARG A 66 17.81 13.33 -1.13
C ARG A 66 16.73 12.68 -0.26
N VAL A 67 16.35 11.44 -0.56
CA VAL A 67 15.36 10.69 0.22
C VAL A 67 15.82 10.55 1.66
N PHE A 68 17.03 10.05 1.91
CA PHE A 68 17.53 9.82 3.27
C PHE A 68 17.93 11.11 4.02
N SER A 69 17.91 12.27 3.37
CA SER A 69 18.00 13.58 4.03
C SER A 69 16.65 14.11 4.55
N GLY A 70 15.55 13.44 4.16
CA GLY A 70 14.19 13.82 4.55
C GLY A 70 13.87 13.51 6.02
N LYS A 71 12.70 13.95 6.46
CA LYS A 71 12.18 13.66 7.79
C LYS A 71 11.57 12.26 7.80
N MET A 72 12.06 11.37 8.66
CA MET A 72 11.41 10.09 8.89
C MET A 72 10.01 10.31 9.47
N VAL A 73 8.99 9.81 8.78
CA VAL A 73 7.59 9.86 9.23
C VAL A 73 7.24 8.57 9.94
N TRP A 74 7.70 7.44 9.40
CA TRP A 74 7.41 6.11 9.92
C TRP A 74 8.47 5.10 9.48
N GLU A 75 8.75 4.09 10.30
CA GLU A 75 9.60 2.96 9.94
C GLU A 75 9.11 1.66 10.57
N SER A 76 9.29 0.55 9.86
CA SER A 76 9.11 -0.80 10.40
C SER A 76 9.92 -1.81 9.60
N GLY A 77 10.85 -2.50 10.26
CA GLY A 77 11.71 -3.50 9.64
C GLY A 77 12.51 -2.94 8.47
N VAL A 78 12.22 -3.42 7.25
CA VAL A 78 12.88 -2.98 6.00
C VAL A 78 12.10 -1.91 5.23
N ARG A 79 11.05 -1.35 5.85
CA ARG A 79 10.17 -0.36 5.24
C ARG A 79 10.27 0.97 5.99
N ALA A 80 10.18 2.07 5.25
CA ALA A 80 10.16 3.41 5.82
C ALA A 80 9.30 4.34 4.97
N VAL A 81 8.75 5.38 5.59
CA VAL A 81 8.10 6.50 4.92
C VAL A 81 8.86 7.76 5.30
N ILE A 82 9.43 8.42 4.30
CA ILE A 82 10.27 9.60 4.50
C ILE A 82 9.67 10.80 3.79
N GLN A 83 9.39 11.86 4.54
CA GLN A 83 8.92 13.14 4.01
C GLN A 83 10.11 13.91 3.41
N ILE A 84 10.03 14.25 2.12
CA ILE A 84 11.11 14.94 1.39
C ILE A 84 10.78 16.40 1.07
N SER A 85 9.49 16.77 1.05
CA SER A 85 8.99 18.14 0.92
C SER A 85 7.77 18.36 1.82
N ARG A 86 7.12 19.53 1.72
CA ARG A 86 5.88 19.83 2.47
C ARG A 86 4.75 18.84 2.15
N ASP A 87 4.69 18.37 0.91
CA ASP A 87 3.57 17.69 0.28
C ASP A 87 3.95 16.34 -0.36
N VAL A 88 5.22 15.93 -0.28
CA VAL A 88 5.72 14.67 -0.86
C VAL A 88 6.37 13.80 0.20
N ALA A 89 5.97 12.53 0.20
CA ALA A 89 6.57 11.44 0.95
C ALA A 89 7.08 10.34 0.02
N VAL A 90 8.05 9.58 0.50
CA VAL A 90 8.64 8.44 -0.22
C VAL A 90 8.53 7.20 0.66
N LYS A 91 7.78 6.20 0.19
CA LYS A 91 7.78 4.86 0.78
C LYS A 91 8.96 4.09 0.23
N VAL A 92 9.87 3.70 1.12
CA VAL A 92 11.07 2.93 0.82
C VAL A 92 10.83 1.48 1.26
N THR A 93 11.04 0.53 0.36
CA THR A 93 10.84 -0.90 0.64
C THR A 93 11.83 -1.74 -0.13
N ARG A 94 12.11 -2.96 0.36
CA ARG A 94 12.83 -3.99 -0.42
C ARG A 94 11.93 -4.84 -1.30
N SER A 95 10.62 -4.59 -1.26
CA SER A 95 9.66 -5.28 -2.13
C SER A 95 9.74 -4.72 -3.55
N LEU A 96 9.74 -5.62 -4.53
CA LEU A 96 9.56 -5.28 -5.96
C LEU A 96 8.10 -5.44 -6.40
N ASP A 97 7.21 -5.74 -5.45
CA ASP A 97 5.78 -5.68 -5.69
C ASP A 97 5.35 -4.21 -5.75
N HIS A 98 4.85 -3.81 -6.91
CA HIS A 98 4.50 -2.43 -7.24
C HIS A 98 2.99 -2.20 -7.27
N ASP A 99 2.20 -3.19 -6.83
CA ASP A 99 0.74 -3.10 -6.89
C ASP A 99 0.19 -1.88 -6.14
N GLU A 100 0.79 -1.47 -5.02
CA GLU A 100 0.34 -0.30 -4.25
C GLU A 100 0.37 0.99 -5.10
N HIS A 101 1.42 1.19 -5.90
CA HIS A 101 1.52 2.35 -6.80
C HIS A 101 0.37 2.35 -7.81
N ASP A 102 0.08 1.19 -8.40
CA ASP A 102 -0.95 1.06 -9.42
C ASP A 102 -2.36 1.10 -8.84
N VAL A 103 -2.55 0.59 -7.63
CA VAL A 103 -3.78 0.72 -6.84
C VAL A 103 -4.08 2.18 -6.54
N MET A 104 -3.09 2.98 -6.13
CA MET A 104 -3.30 4.41 -5.89
C MET A 104 -3.72 5.15 -7.18
N ARG A 105 -3.15 4.79 -8.34
CA ARG A 105 -3.61 5.33 -9.62
C ARG A 105 -5.05 4.90 -9.94
N TYR A 106 -5.38 3.63 -9.70
CA TYR A 106 -6.74 3.12 -9.86
C TYR A 106 -7.74 3.87 -8.96
N LEU A 107 -7.40 4.15 -7.71
CA LEU A 107 -8.23 4.93 -6.78
C LEU A 107 -8.47 6.35 -7.30
N GLU A 108 -7.41 7.03 -7.73
CA GLU A 108 -7.50 8.39 -8.27
C GLU A 108 -8.45 8.45 -9.48
N GLU A 109 -8.34 7.47 -10.39
CA GLU A 109 -9.13 7.44 -11.62
C GLU A 109 -10.57 6.96 -11.41
N ARG A 110 -10.78 5.98 -10.53
CA ARG A 110 -12.06 5.25 -10.43
C ARG A 110 -12.86 5.60 -9.19
N ILE A 111 -12.21 6.07 -8.13
CA ILE A 111 -12.83 6.35 -6.83
C ILE A 111 -12.31 7.68 -6.23
N PRO A 112 -12.37 8.81 -6.98
CA PRO A 112 -11.78 10.09 -6.54
C PRO A 112 -12.43 10.67 -5.27
N ALA A 113 -13.56 10.12 -4.82
CA ALA A 113 -14.20 10.49 -3.57
C ALA A 113 -13.44 10.00 -2.33
N ILE A 114 -12.54 9.03 -2.49
CA ILE A 114 -11.71 8.52 -1.39
C ILE A 114 -10.47 9.41 -1.26
N PRO A 115 -10.25 10.08 -0.12
CA PRO A 115 -9.02 10.81 0.10
C PRO A 115 -7.89 9.82 0.34
N ALA A 116 -7.01 9.63 -0.63
CA ALA A 116 -5.86 8.74 -0.57
C ALA A 116 -4.59 9.43 -1.10
N PRO A 117 -3.38 8.97 -0.74
CA PRO A 117 -2.16 9.44 -1.38
C PRO A 117 -2.23 9.23 -2.90
N ARG A 118 -1.80 10.23 -3.66
CA ARG A 118 -1.62 10.11 -5.10
C ARG A 118 -0.23 9.57 -5.39
N ALA A 119 -0.15 8.59 -6.29
CA ALA A 119 1.11 8.11 -6.82
C ALA A 119 1.78 9.21 -7.68
N LEU A 120 2.99 9.61 -7.34
CA LEU A 120 3.79 10.60 -8.09
C LEU A 120 4.86 9.92 -8.95
N GLY A 121 5.29 8.72 -8.57
CA GLY A 121 6.21 7.93 -9.36
C GLY A 121 6.86 6.80 -8.55
N LEU A 122 7.57 5.94 -9.26
CA LEU A 122 8.23 4.77 -8.69
C LEU A 122 9.62 4.63 -9.31
N VAL A 123 10.63 4.50 -8.45
CA VAL A 123 12.01 4.25 -8.86
C VAL A 123 12.55 3.03 -8.11
N THR A 124 13.22 2.13 -8.81
CA THR A 124 13.92 1.00 -8.19
C THR A 124 15.43 1.16 -8.36
N VAL A 125 16.17 1.06 -7.27
CA VAL A 125 17.63 1.06 -7.25
C VAL A 125 18.10 -0.23 -6.59
N GLY A 126 18.64 -1.14 -7.38
CA GLY A 126 19.00 -2.48 -6.91
C GLY A 126 17.77 -3.23 -6.41
N ALA A 127 17.79 -3.68 -5.15
CA ALA A 127 16.68 -4.38 -4.51
C ALA A 127 15.75 -3.44 -3.70
N THR A 128 15.93 -2.12 -3.82
CA THR A 128 15.14 -1.14 -3.06
C THR A 128 14.23 -0.36 -4.00
N ALA A 129 12.94 -0.33 -3.70
CA ALA A 129 11.95 0.51 -4.36
C ALA A 129 11.71 1.79 -3.55
N PHE A 130 11.54 2.90 -4.27
CA PHE A 130 11.22 4.24 -3.80
C PHE A 130 9.93 4.67 -4.49
N MET A 131 8.82 4.60 -3.77
CA MET A 131 7.51 5.03 -4.27
C MET A 131 7.23 6.44 -3.75
N PHE A 132 7.21 7.40 -4.67
CA PHE A 132 6.90 8.79 -4.40
C PHE A 132 5.38 8.97 -4.41
N MET A 133 4.86 9.64 -3.38
CA MET A 133 3.44 9.88 -3.21
C MET A 133 3.19 11.21 -2.52
N THR A 134 1.98 11.76 -2.69
CA THR A 134 1.58 12.94 -1.92
C THR A 134 1.47 12.59 -0.44
N LEU A 135 1.98 13.47 0.43
CA LEU A 135 1.83 13.33 1.87
C LEU A 135 0.41 13.74 2.30
N ILE A 136 -0.28 12.87 3.01
CA ILE A 136 -1.57 13.20 3.63
C ILE A 136 -1.30 14.00 4.92
N PRO A 137 -1.89 15.20 5.09
CA PRO A 137 -1.67 16.02 6.28
C PRO A 137 -2.40 15.45 7.50
N GLY A 138 -1.91 15.80 8.69
CA GLY A 138 -2.54 15.46 9.97
C GLY A 138 -1.83 14.33 10.71
N THR A 139 -2.57 13.71 11.63
CA THR A 139 -2.06 12.67 12.52
C THR A 139 -2.91 11.41 12.35
N THR A 140 -2.31 10.23 12.52
CA THR A 140 -3.05 8.96 12.49
C THR A 140 -4.16 8.94 13.53
N LEU A 141 -5.29 8.34 13.18
CA LEU A 141 -6.41 8.14 14.10
C LEU A 141 -5.96 7.33 15.31
N GLU A 142 -5.10 6.31 15.14
CA GLU A 142 -4.51 5.52 16.24
C GLU A 142 -3.89 6.40 17.34
N ALA A 143 -2.97 7.29 16.96
CA ALA A 143 -2.30 8.18 17.91
C ALA A 143 -3.26 9.19 18.59
N ARG A 144 -4.33 9.59 17.89
CA ARG A 144 -5.31 10.55 18.40
C ARG A 144 -6.44 9.91 19.18
N TRP A 145 -6.74 8.64 18.93
CA TRP A 145 -7.93 7.95 19.44
C TRP A 145 -8.10 8.05 20.96
N PRO A 146 -7.04 7.89 21.78
CA PRO A 146 -7.16 7.99 23.24
C PRO A 146 -7.57 9.38 23.73
N SER A 147 -7.32 10.44 22.96
CA SER A 147 -7.63 11.82 23.34
C SER A 147 -8.96 12.34 22.79
N LEU A 148 -9.63 11.60 21.91
CA LEU A 148 -10.89 12.03 21.30
C LEU A 148 -12.06 11.87 22.26
N SER A 149 -12.98 12.85 22.25
CA SER A 149 -14.26 12.74 22.95
C SER A 149 -15.15 11.66 22.33
N PRO A 150 -16.10 11.09 23.08
CA PRO A 150 -17.09 10.15 22.51
C PRO A 150 -17.87 10.74 21.34
N GLU A 151 -18.15 12.04 21.36
CA GLU A 151 -18.78 12.78 20.26
C GLU A 151 -17.90 12.79 19.01
N ALA A 152 -16.61 13.09 19.16
CA ALA A 152 -15.64 13.10 18.06
C ALA A 152 -15.45 11.68 17.48
N LYS A 153 -15.35 10.65 18.33
CA LYS A 153 -15.30 9.24 17.92
C LYS A 153 -16.54 8.82 17.12
N ARG A 154 -17.74 9.24 17.55
CA ARG A 154 -18.98 9.03 16.78
C ARG A 154 -18.98 9.77 15.45
N LYS A 155 -18.51 11.03 15.42
CA LYS A 155 -18.44 11.82 14.19
C LYS A 155 -17.52 11.13 13.18
N ILE A 156 -16.30 10.77 13.57
CA ILE A 156 -15.34 10.14 12.66
C ILE A 156 -15.83 8.76 12.18
N ARG A 157 -16.49 7.98 13.05
CA ARG A 157 -17.13 6.70 12.66
C ARG A 157 -18.07 6.87 11.45
N TRP A 158 -18.94 7.87 11.47
CA TRP A 158 -19.90 8.09 10.37
C TRP A 158 -19.23 8.63 9.11
N VAL A 159 -18.16 9.41 9.24
CA VAL A 159 -17.34 9.83 8.09
C VAL A 159 -16.66 8.62 7.44
N LEU A 160 -16.10 7.72 8.24
CA LEU A 160 -15.49 6.48 7.77
C LEU A 160 -16.53 5.55 7.13
N ASP A 161 -17.73 5.47 7.70
CA ASP A 161 -18.84 4.70 7.12
C ASP A 161 -19.24 5.19 5.72
N ALA A 162 -19.44 6.50 5.56
CA ALA A 162 -19.72 7.09 4.26
C ALA A 162 -18.58 6.85 3.25
N THR A 163 -17.33 6.93 3.72
CA THR A 163 -16.14 6.71 2.90
C THR A 163 -16.05 5.26 2.43
N LEU A 164 -16.22 4.28 3.33
CA LEU A 164 -16.20 2.86 2.97
C LEU A 164 -17.42 2.45 2.13
N LEU A 165 -18.59 3.08 2.33
CA LEU A 165 -19.73 2.91 1.43
C LEU A 165 -19.42 3.38 0.01
N ALA A 166 -18.69 4.48 -0.15
CA ALA A 166 -18.25 4.93 -1.47
C ALA A 166 -17.28 3.94 -2.12
N LEU A 167 -16.35 3.37 -1.34
CA LEU A 167 -15.44 2.31 -1.79
C LEU A 167 -16.20 1.05 -2.25
N ARG A 168 -17.16 0.61 -1.43
CA ARG A 168 -18.00 -0.60 -1.65
C ARG A 168 -18.97 -0.49 -2.83
N ARG A 169 -19.12 0.68 -3.46
CA ARG A 169 -19.89 0.82 -4.71
C ARG A 169 -19.16 0.23 -5.91
N VAL A 170 -17.84 0.04 -5.81
CA VAL A 170 -17.04 -0.54 -6.88
C VAL A 170 -17.07 -2.06 -6.74
N GLU A 171 -17.98 -2.68 -7.46
CA GLU A 171 -18.07 -4.13 -7.57
C GLU A 171 -17.05 -4.67 -8.57
N LEU A 172 -16.61 -5.92 -8.36
CA LEU A 172 -15.77 -6.62 -9.31
C LEU A 172 -16.53 -6.77 -10.66
N PRO A 173 -15.95 -6.34 -11.79
CA PRO A 173 -16.61 -6.53 -13.08
C PRO A 173 -16.81 -8.02 -13.40
N PRO A 174 -17.91 -8.40 -14.08
CA PRO A 174 -18.17 -9.79 -14.41
C PRO A 174 -17.02 -10.44 -15.19
N GLY A 175 -16.54 -11.59 -14.70
CA GLY A 175 -15.47 -12.36 -15.34
C GLY A 175 -14.04 -11.94 -14.98
N GLU A 176 -13.87 -10.86 -14.20
CA GLU A 176 -12.56 -10.45 -13.71
C GLU A 176 -12.12 -11.28 -12.48
N PRO A 177 -10.80 -11.42 -12.25
CA PRO A 177 -10.27 -12.09 -11.06
C PRO A 177 -10.30 -11.21 -9.80
N PHE A 178 -10.32 -11.85 -8.64
CA PHE A 178 -10.19 -11.24 -7.32
C PHE A 178 -8.76 -10.73 -7.08
N GLY A 179 -8.57 -9.95 -6.02
CA GLY A 179 -7.28 -9.41 -5.63
C GLY A 179 -7.00 -8.02 -6.21
N THR A 180 -5.73 -7.68 -6.41
CA THR A 180 -5.34 -6.36 -6.92
C THR A 180 -6.06 -6.04 -8.24
N PRO A 181 -6.61 -4.82 -8.43
CA PRO A 181 -7.35 -4.43 -9.64
C PRO A 181 -6.45 -4.26 -10.87
N VAL A 182 -5.14 -4.37 -10.70
CA VAL A 182 -4.10 -4.02 -11.65
C VAL A 182 -2.97 -5.06 -11.59
N GLY A 183 -2.18 -5.15 -12.65
CA GLY A 183 -1.03 -6.04 -12.69
C GLY A 183 -1.43 -7.52 -12.75
N ARG A 184 -0.99 -8.31 -11.77
CA ARG A 184 -1.14 -9.79 -11.82
C ARG A 184 -2.47 -10.30 -11.25
N HIS A 185 -3.31 -9.42 -10.71
CA HIS A 185 -4.59 -9.78 -10.11
C HIS A 185 -4.51 -10.93 -9.11
N LEU A 186 -3.54 -10.82 -8.20
CA LEU A 186 -3.33 -11.82 -7.17
C LEU A 186 -4.01 -11.37 -5.88
N CYS A 187 -4.72 -12.30 -5.25
CA CYS A 187 -5.18 -12.13 -3.89
C CYS A 187 -3.99 -12.09 -2.94
N LYS A 188 -4.00 -11.11 -2.03
CA LYS A 188 -3.04 -10.97 -0.93
C LYS A 188 -3.75 -11.13 0.40
N ASP A 189 -3.12 -11.86 1.30
CA ASP A 189 -3.62 -12.10 2.64
C ASP A 189 -2.48 -11.91 3.66
N ALA A 190 -2.49 -10.76 4.32
CA ALA A 190 -1.57 -10.46 5.41
C ALA A 190 -2.16 -10.92 6.74
N ARG A 191 -1.47 -11.86 7.40
CA ARG A 191 -1.70 -12.30 8.78
C ARG A 191 -0.35 -12.26 9.52
N ASN A 192 0.07 -13.34 10.16
CA ASN A 192 1.46 -13.50 10.63
C ASN A 192 2.50 -13.46 9.50
N ASP A 193 2.11 -13.88 8.29
CA ASP A 193 2.87 -13.81 7.06
C ASP A 193 2.01 -13.20 5.93
N ILE A 194 2.65 -12.59 4.93
CA ILE A 194 1.96 -12.17 3.71
C ILE A 194 1.91 -13.35 2.76
N ARG A 195 0.70 -13.72 2.37
CA ARG A 195 0.43 -14.71 1.34
C ARG A 195 -0.03 -14.03 0.08
N VAL A 196 0.44 -14.57 -1.03
CA VAL A 196 0.02 -14.15 -2.36
C VAL A 196 -0.40 -15.42 -3.09
N SER A 197 -1.58 -15.38 -3.68
CA SER A 197 -2.06 -16.46 -4.56
C SER A 197 -1.06 -16.70 -5.71
N SER A 198 -0.88 -17.95 -6.11
CA SER A 198 0.04 -18.31 -7.21
C SER A 198 -0.55 -18.02 -8.59
N SER A 199 -1.87 -17.93 -8.67
CA SER A 199 -2.64 -17.68 -9.89
C SER A 199 -3.88 -16.82 -9.57
N PRO A 200 -4.45 -16.13 -10.57
CA PRO A 200 -5.71 -15.40 -10.40
C PRO A 200 -6.85 -16.31 -9.90
N ILE A 201 -7.73 -15.74 -9.07
CA ILE A 201 -8.86 -16.43 -8.44
C ILE A 201 -10.15 -15.81 -8.98
N TYR A 202 -11.10 -16.64 -9.44
CA TYR A 202 -12.31 -16.16 -10.12
C TYR A 202 -13.61 -16.47 -9.38
N SER A 203 -13.54 -17.16 -8.25
CA SER A 203 -14.72 -17.53 -7.46
C SER A 203 -14.42 -17.51 -5.98
N GLU A 204 -15.46 -17.26 -5.18
CA GLU A 204 -15.35 -17.29 -3.73
C GLU A 204 -15.01 -18.71 -3.21
N ALA A 205 -15.48 -19.75 -3.89
CA ALA A 205 -15.08 -21.12 -3.60
C ALA A 205 -13.55 -21.32 -3.69
N ALA A 206 -12.94 -20.83 -4.77
CA ALA A 206 -11.49 -20.90 -4.96
C ALA A 206 -10.74 -19.96 -4.00
N PHE A 207 -11.34 -18.83 -3.64
CA PHE A 207 -10.81 -17.94 -2.60
C PHE A 207 -10.77 -18.62 -1.23
N ASN A 208 -11.84 -19.31 -0.85
CA ASN A 208 -11.91 -20.09 0.39
C ASN A 208 -10.85 -21.22 0.40
N ASP A 209 -10.66 -21.91 -0.72
CA ASP A 209 -9.59 -22.91 -0.85
C ASP A 209 -8.20 -22.29 -0.69
N TYR A 210 -7.98 -21.10 -1.24
CA TYR A 210 -6.77 -20.32 -1.05
C TYR A 210 -6.50 -20.00 0.43
N LEU A 211 -7.52 -19.58 1.19
CA LEU A 211 -7.37 -19.30 2.63
C LEU A 211 -6.97 -20.56 3.42
N MET A 212 -7.51 -21.72 3.02
CA MET A 212 -7.25 -23.04 3.64
C MET A 212 -5.89 -23.64 3.26
N HIS A 213 -5.25 -23.17 2.18
CA HIS A 213 -4.12 -23.84 1.53
C HIS A 213 -2.88 -24.03 2.44
N ARG A 214 -2.56 -23.08 3.35
CA ARG A 214 -1.44 -23.26 4.31
C ARG A 214 -1.85 -23.77 5.69
N SER A 215 -2.90 -24.57 5.79
CA SER A 215 -3.19 -25.30 7.03
C SER A 215 -2.07 -26.30 7.34
N SER A 216 -1.75 -26.48 8.63
CA SER A 216 -0.69 -27.40 9.07
C SER A 216 -0.91 -28.81 8.47
N PRO A 217 0.15 -29.52 8.02
CA PRO A 217 0.02 -30.88 7.50
C PRO A 217 -0.43 -31.88 8.58
N ARG A 218 -0.38 -31.49 9.87
CA ARG A 218 -0.85 -32.29 11.00
C ARG A 218 -2.37 -32.25 11.16
N VAL A 219 -3.04 -31.24 10.60
CA VAL A 219 -4.50 -31.12 10.67
C VAL A 219 -5.13 -32.17 9.76
N ALA A 220 -6.00 -33.01 10.33
CA ALA A 220 -6.68 -34.08 9.60
C ALA A 220 -7.52 -33.55 8.43
N THR A 221 -7.50 -34.26 7.29
CA THR A 221 -8.27 -33.88 6.09
C THR A 221 -9.77 -33.75 6.36
N SER A 222 -10.33 -34.61 7.21
CA SER A 222 -11.75 -34.54 7.61
C SER A 222 -12.06 -33.24 8.36
N TYR A 223 -11.15 -32.78 9.23
CA TYR A 223 -11.31 -31.51 9.94
C TYR A 223 -11.21 -30.31 8.99
N LYS A 224 -10.26 -30.33 8.04
CA LYS A 224 -10.18 -29.29 6.99
C LYS A 224 -11.46 -29.24 6.14
N SER A 225 -12.00 -30.40 5.78
CA SER A 225 -13.24 -30.50 4.99
C SER A 225 -14.45 -29.98 5.77
N TRP A 226 -14.54 -30.30 7.05
CA TRP A 226 -15.57 -29.77 7.94
C TRP A 226 -15.47 -28.24 8.08
N LEU A 227 -14.28 -27.70 8.35
CA LEU A 227 -14.05 -26.25 8.39
C LEU A 227 -14.43 -25.58 7.07
N ARG A 228 -13.96 -26.13 5.94
CA ARG A 228 -14.24 -25.60 4.61
C ARG A 228 -15.74 -25.58 4.27
N SER A 229 -16.50 -26.56 4.76
CA SER A 229 -17.96 -26.66 4.56
C SER A 229 -18.76 -25.57 5.28
N MET A 230 -18.15 -24.88 6.25
CA MET A 230 -18.78 -23.76 6.97
C MET A 230 -18.53 -22.40 6.30
N LEU A 231 -17.60 -22.34 5.32
CA LEU A 231 -17.32 -21.10 4.58
C LEU A 231 -18.39 -20.90 3.51
N ARG A 232 -19.00 -19.71 3.54
CA ARG A 232 -19.99 -19.27 2.55
C ARG A 232 -19.33 -18.87 1.24
N GLU A 233 -20.13 -18.86 0.17
CA GLU A 233 -19.70 -18.60 -1.21
C GLU A 233 -20.69 -17.70 -1.97
N ASP A 234 -21.57 -17.00 -1.23
CA ASP A 234 -22.66 -16.18 -1.76
C ASP A 234 -22.45 -14.67 -1.50
N HIS A 235 -21.23 -14.24 -1.20
CA HIS A 235 -20.94 -12.85 -0.92
C HIS A 235 -20.75 -12.04 -2.22
N ARG A 236 -21.09 -10.76 -2.14
CA ARG A 236 -20.69 -9.78 -3.17
C ARG A 236 -19.18 -9.58 -3.11
N ILE A 237 -18.57 -9.38 -4.27
CA ILE A 237 -17.13 -9.12 -4.39
C ILE A 237 -16.94 -7.64 -4.70
N LEU A 238 -16.37 -6.93 -3.74
CA LEU A 238 -16.27 -5.48 -3.72
C LEU A 238 -14.81 -5.05 -3.62
N PHE A 239 -14.53 -3.82 -4.04
CA PHE A 239 -13.25 -3.22 -3.76
C PHE A 239 -13.12 -2.92 -2.25
N THR A 240 -12.03 -3.38 -1.65
CA THR A 240 -11.74 -3.27 -0.21
C THR A 240 -10.37 -2.67 0.02
N HIS A 241 -10.18 -2.02 1.18
CA HIS A 241 -8.88 -1.54 1.62
C HIS A 241 -7.97 -2.71 2.04
N GLY A 242 -8.51 -3.69 2.77
CA GLY A 242 -7.79 -4.93 3.12
C GLY A 242 -6.80 -4.82 4.29
N ASP A 243 -6.53 -3.60 4.76
CA ASP A 243 -5.82 -3.30 6.02
C ASP A 243 -6.43 -2.10 6.76
N PHE A 244 -7.77 -2.02 6.86
CA PHE A 244 -8.45 -0.85 7.44
C PHE A 244 -8.31 -0.80 8.98
N HIS A 245 -7.31 -0.05 9.45
CA HIS A 245 -6.96 0.13 10.86
C HIS A 245 -6.78 1.61 11.22
N PRO A 246 -6.92 2.01 12.50
CA PRO A 246 -6.71 3.39 12.93
C PRO A 246 -5.35 3.98 12.55
N ARG A 247 -4.30 3.15 12.44
CA ARG A 247 -2.96 3.58 11.99
C ARG A 247 -2.93 4.03 10.52
N ASN A 248 -3.89 3.59 9.72
CA ASN A 248 -4.02 3.85 8.29
C ASN A 248 -5.07 4.93 7.98
N VAL A 249 -5.65 5.56 9.01
CA VAL A 249 -6.61 6.67 8.87
C VAL A 249 -5.93 7.94 9.37
N MET A 250 -5.96 9.01 8.58
CA MET A 250 -5.38 10.31 8.90
C MET A 250 -6.50 11.31 9.21
N ILE A 251 -6.33 12.09 10.28
CA ILE A 251 -7.28 13.13 10.68
C ILE A 251 -6.60 14.46 10.96
N THR A 252 -7.35 15.55 10.87
CA THR A 252 -6.89 16.89 11.25
C THR A 252 -6.51 16.97 12.73
N ASP A 253 -5.60 17.89 13.04
CA ASP A 253 -5.29 18.20 14.41
C ASP A 253 -6.33 19.16 15.01
N GLY A 254 -6.97 18.76 16.11
CA GLY A 254 -7.87 19.61 16.88
C GLY A 254 -8.93 18.81 17.63
N ASP A 255 -9.83 19.49 18.34
CA ASP A 255 -10.92 18.84 19.07
C ASP A 255 -12.08 18.40 18.17
N ASP A 256 -12.19 18.99 16.97
CA ASP A 256 -13.14 18.59 15.94
C ASP A 256 -12.41 17.91 14.77
N PRO A 257 -12.17 16.59 14.84
CA PRO A 257 -11.38 15.90 13.84
C PRO A 257 -12.15 15.73 12.53
N GLU A 258 -11.46 15.97 11.43
CA GLU A 258 -11.92 15.72 10.07
C GLU A 258 -11.00 14.69 9.39
N LEU A 259 -11.57 13.80 8.57
CA LEU A 259 -10.81 12.84 7.79
C LEU A 259 -9.97 13.60 6.75
N THR A 260 -8.66 13.43 6.78
CA THR A 260 -7.74 13.99 5.77
C THR A 260 -7.30 12.96 4.74
N GLY A 261 -7.33 11.67 5.08
CA GLY A 261 -7.09 10.60 4.14
C GLY A 261 -7.00 9.21 4.74
N ILE A 262 -7.01 8.20 3.88
CA ILE A 262 -6.74 6.80 4.19
C ILE A 262 -5.46 6.42 3.44
N ILE A 263 -4.51 5.79 4.13
CA ILE A 263 -3.17 5.45 3.64
C ILE A 263 -2.91 3.95 3.69
N ASP A 264 -1.81 3.50 3.08
CA ASP A 264 -1.35 2.10 3.05
C ASP A 264 -2.30 1.13 2.32
N TRP A 265 -2.45 1.36 1.01
CA TRP A 265 -3.33 0.60 0.12
C TRP A 265 -2.68 -0.68 -0.46
N GLU A 266 -1.60 -1.17 0.14
CA GLU A 266 -0.81 -2.31 -0.41
C GLU A 266 -1.58 -3.64 -0.43
N MET A 267 -2.59 -3.76 0.45
CA MET A 267 -3.43 -4.94 0.63
C MET A 267 -4.77 -4.84 -0.11
N SER A 268 -5.01 -3.73 -0.79
CA SER A 268 -6.31 -3.43 -1.39
C SER A 268 -6.58 -4.25 -2.65
N GLY A 269 -7.85 -4.41 -2.94
CA GLY A 269 -8.30 -5.21 -4.08
C GLY A 269 -9.75 -5.65 -3.97
N PHE A 270 -10.17 -6.47 -4.92
CA PHE A 270 -11.49 -7.06 -4.98
C PHE A 270 -11.55 -8.34 -4.12
N TYR A 271 -12.35 -8.30 -3.08
CA TYR A 271 -12.52 -9.39 -2.12
C TYR A 271 -13.99 -9.50 -1.68
N PRO A 272 -14.41 -10.61 -1.06
CA PRO A 272 -15.75 -10.73 -0.48
C PRO A 272 -16.07 -9.57 0.48
N GLU A 273 -17.32 -9.13 0.53
CA GLU A 273 -17.74 -7.97 1.33
C GLU A 273 -17.48 -8.10 2.85
N HIS A 274 -17.35 -9.32 3.37
CA HIS A 274 -16.95 -9.59 4.77
C HIS A 274 -15.46 -9.32 5.04
N TRP A 275 -14.63 -9.27 3.99
CA TRP A 275 -13.17 -9.18 4.08
C TRP A 275 -12.69 -7.93 4.83
N GLU A 276 -13.36 -6.80 4.65
CA GLU A 276 -12.99 -5.56 5.33
C GLU A 276 -13.17 -5.68 6.86
N TYR A 277 -14.24 -6.31 7.32
CA TYR A 277 -14.48 -6.49 8.76
C TYR A 277 -13.56 -7.54 9.37
N LEU A 278 -13.36 -8.64 8.65
CA LEU A 278 -12.37 -9.65 8.99
C LEU A 278 -10.99 -9.03 9.16
N LYS A 279 -10.57 -8.20 8.19
CA LYS A 279 -9.27 -7.51 8.25
C LYS A 279 -9.22 -6.44 9.32
N ALA A 280 -10.25 -5.64 9.53
CA ALA A 280 -10.27 -4.69 10.64
C ALA A 280 -10.09 -5.40 12.00
N MET A 281 -10.69 -6.58 12.17
CA MET A 281 -10.67 -7.36 13.42
C MET A 281 -9.40 -8.22 13.61
N ASN A 282 -8.51 -8.28 12.62
CA ASN A 282 -7.35 -9.18 12.66
C ASN A 282 -6.28 -8.76 13.69
N THR A 283 -6.24 -7.47 14.06
CA THR A 283 -5.31 -6.93 15.06
C THR A 283 -5.88 -6.92 16.48
N ARG A 284 -7.17 -7.25 16.66
CA ARG A 284 -7.80 -7.27 17.98
C ARG A 284 -7.29 -8.42 18.85
N SER A 285 -6.49 -8.08 19.86
CA SER A 285 -6.02 -9.01 20.88
C SER A 285 -7.09 -9.31 21.93
N VAL A 286 -7.01 -10.47 22.58
CA VAL A 286 -7.85 -10.82 23.75
C VAL A 286 -7.54 -9.96 24.98
N THR A 287 -6.37 -9.31 25.00
CA THR A 287 -5.95 -8.38 26.05
C THR A 287 -6.16 -6.91 25.66
N ASP A 288 -6.71 -6.66 24.48
CA ASP A 288 -6.94 -5.30 23.99
C ASP A 288 -8.11 -4.67 24.75
N THR A 289 -7.89 -3.47 25.26
CA THR A 289 -8.86 -2.69 26.03
C THR A 289 -9.27 -1.39 25.33
N ASP A 290 -8.81 -1.17 24.10
CA ASP A 290 -9.21 0.00 23.31
C ASP A 290 -10.70 -0.07 22.94
N ASP A 291 -11.39 1.07 22.95
CA ASP A 291 -12.82 1.16 22.61
C ASP A 291 -13.06 1.30 21.10
N TRP A 292 -12.02 1.39 20.26
CA TRP A 292 -12.08 1.45 18.78
C TRP A 292 -13.03 0.43 18.19
N TRP A 293 -13.03 -0.79 18.73
CA TRP A 293 -13.85 -1.91 18.28
C TRP A 293 -15.35 -1.63 18.35
N ASP A 294 -15.78 -0.73 19.24
CA ASP A 294 -17.18 -0.32 19.40
C ASP A 294 -17.57 0.77 18.38
N TYR A 295 -16.60 1.37 17.69
CA TYR A 295 -16.77 2.45 16.73
C TYR A 295 -16.48 2.04 15.28
N LEU A 296 -16.41 0.74 15.01
CA LEU A 296 -16.28 0.26 13.64
C LEU A 296 -17.43 0.77 12.75
N PRO A 297 -17.16 1.12 11.48
CA PRO A 297 -18.17 1.61 10.54
C PRO A 297 -19.31 0.58 10.33
N PRO A 298 -20.60 0.96 10.50
CA PRO A 298 -21.71 0.03 10.33
C PRO A 298 -21.73 -0.76 9.03
N CYS A 299 -21.32 -0.16 7.91
CA CYS A 299 -21.37 -0.77 6.58
C CYS A 299 -20.47 -2.00 6.42
N ILE A 300 -19.52 -2.23 7.32
CA ILE A 300 -18.66 -3.42 7.30
C ILE A 300 -19.12 -4.48 8.31
N LEU A 301 -20.02 -4.17 9.23
CA LEU A 301 -20.44 -5.11 10.28
C LEU A 301 -21.40 -6.20 9.77
N GLY A 302 -21.65 -7.22 10.60
CA GLY A 302 -22.63 -8.28 10.33
C GLY A 302 -22.05 -9.61 9.89
N TYR A 303 -20.71 -9.75 9.91
CA TYR A 303 -19.99 -10.96 9.48
C TYR A 303 -19.21 -11.62 10.63
N ASP A 304 -19.80 -11.64 11.83
CA ASP A 304 -19.16 -12.21 13.04
C ASP A 304 -18.81 -13.69 12.87
N GLN A 305 -19.65 -14.44 12.14
CA GLN A 305 -19.40 -15.86 11.87
C GLN A 305 -18.14 -16.05 11.03
N GLU A 306 -17.97 -15.24 9.98
CA GLU A 306 -16.81 -15.24 9.10
C GLU A 306 -15.54 -14.88 9.89
N VAL A 307 -15.61 -13.88 10.78
CA VAL A 307 -14.48 -13.51 11.66
C VAL A 307 -14.09 -14.66 12.59
N VAL A 308 -15.06 -15.31 13.22
CA VAL A 308 -14.79 -16.44 14.14
C VAL A 308 -14.20 -17.62 13.38
N LEU A 309 -14.78 -17.99 12.23
CA LEU A 309 -14.26 -19.05 11.38
C LEU A 309 -12.84 -18.75 10.92
N ASP A 310 -12.55 -17.50 10.53
CA ASP A 310 -11.21 -17.09 10.12
C ASP A 310 -10.18 -17.27 11.24
N ARG A 311 -10.53 -16.89 12.48
CA ARG A 311 -9.67 -17.11 13.65
C ARG A 311 -9.40 -18.59 13.90
N TYR A 312 -10.39 -19.47 13.70
CA TYR A 312 -10.18 -20.92 13.78
C TYR A 312 -9.27 -21.44 12.65
N ILE A 313 -9.45 -20.96 11.43
CA ILE A 313 -8.58 -21.30 10.29
C ILE A 313 -7.14 -20.88 10.59
N GLU A 314 -6.93 -19.68 11.13
CA GLU A 314 -5.61 -19.21 11.52
C GLU A 314 -5.00 -20.03 12.66
N ALA A 315 -5.76 -20.28 13.73
CA ALA A 315 -5.31 -21.10 14.85
C ALA A 315 -4.90 -22.52 14.40
N SER A 316 -5.64 -23.11 13.45
CA SER A 316 -5.34 -24.44 12.89
C SER A 316 -3.98 -24.53 12.16
N ARG A 317 -3.31 -23.39 11.91
CA ARG A 317 -1.97 -23.39 11.33
C ARG A 317 -0.84 -23.62 12.33
N VAL A 318 -1.08 -23.26 13.60
CA VAL A 318 -0.03 -23.24 14.64
C VAL A 318 0.11 -24.63 15.29
N TYR A 319 -0.91 -25.48 15.18
CA TYR A 319 -0.95 -26.82 15.78
C TYR A 319 -0.54 -27.94 14.80
#